data_AF-A0A7S1RNQ6-F1
#
_entry.id   AF-A0A7S1RNQ6-F1
#
_cell.length_a   1.000
_cell.length_b   1.000
_cell.length_c   1.000
_cell.angle_alpha   90.00
_cell.angle_beta   90.00
_cell.angle_gamma   90.00
#
_symmetry.space_group_name_H-M   'P 1'
#
loop_
_entity.id
_entity.type
_entity.pdbx_description
1 polymer ?
#
loop_
_entity_poly.entity_id
_entity_poly.type
_entity_poly.pdbx_seq_one_letter_code
_entity_poly.pdbx_strand_id
1 'polypeptide(L)'
;RAKLMHVVRFDAAGGGADAESAFPENVFVDAFQVIAGLSSEEVLELQQPLHIRYDDDGGSRIFECMQPVLQRRGPACAENRTASCFRYRDEDVFRVSWNSHDRVQSMSGTSSTSALDHRADVLAQAALEAALGAFESGANASGAQLLARLVPGRAFLVDNWRVLHGRKGYVGGKRRLVGADFPEDAL
;
A
#
# COMPACT_ATOMS: atom_id res chain seq x y z
N ARG A 1 -8.04 -9.59 1.65
CA ARG A 1 -8.76 -8.84 0.58
C ARG A 1 -7.94 -9.06 -0.67
N ALA A 2 -8.54 -9.60 -1.71
CA ALA A 2 -7.81 -9.75 -2.96
C ALA A 2 -8.13 -8.62 -3.93
N LYS A 3 -7.15 -8.28 -4.78
CA LYS A 3 -7.30 -7.27 -5.81
C LYS A 3 -6.97 -7.87 -7.17
N LEU A 4 -7.92 -7.77 -8.08
CA LEU A 4 -7.74 -8.12 -9.49
C LEU A 4 -7.28 -6.88 -10.26
N MET A 5 -6.30 -7.06 -11.12
CA MET A 5 -5.83 -6.07 -12.09
C MET A 5 -5.79 -6.71 -13.48
N HIS A 6 -6.69 -6.29 -14.36
CA HIS A 6 -6.79 -6.81 -15.72
C HIS A 6 -6.55 -5.69 -16.74
N VAL A 7 -5.53 -5.85 -17.60
CA VAL A 7 -5.34 -4.95 -18.74
C VAL A 7 -6.30 -5.37 -19.83
N VAL A 8 -7.21 -4.47 -20.19
CA VAL A 8 -8.19 -4.73 -21.25
C VAL A 8 -7.78 -4.12 -22.58
N ARG A 9 -6.91 -3.09 -22.55
CA ARG A 9 -6.45 -2.40 -23.76
C ARG A 9 -5.15 -1.65 -23.53
N PHE A 10 -4.29 -1.63 -24.55
CA PHE A 10 -3.14 -0.74 -24.61
C PHE A 10 -2.97 -0.25 -26.06
N ASP A 11 -3.11 1.05 -26.27
CA ASP A 11 -2.90 1.68 -27.57
C ASP A 11 -1.49 2.29 -27.59
N ALA A 12 -0.52 1.63 -28.23
CA ALA A 12 0.84 2.15 -28.34
C ALA A 12 0.90 3.39 -29.25
N ALA A 13 1.77 4.37 -28.94
CA ALA A 13 1.88 5.62 -29.69
C ALA A 13 2.34 5.46 -31.16
N GLY A 14 2.87 4.29 -31.54
CA GLY A 14 3.42 4.02 -32.88
C GLY A 14 2.70 2.94 -33.69
N GLY A 15 1.47 2.55 -33.33
CA GLY A 15 0.67 1.59 -34.11
C GLY A 15 1.11 0.12 -34.06
N GLY A 16 2.31 -0.18 -33.55
CA GLY A 16 2.76 -1.55 -33.25
C GLY A 16 2.52 -1.92 -31.80
N ALA A 17 1.37 -2.52 -31.49
CA ALA A 17 1.05 -3.03 -30.14
C ALA A 17 1.63 -4.44 -29.88
N ASP A 18 2.31 -5.03 -30.86
CA ASP A 18 2.60 -6.46 -30.87
C ASP A 18 3.88 -6.85 -30.12
N ALA A 19 4.73 -5.86 -29.77
CA ALA A 19 5.93 -6.14 -28.98
C ALA A 19 5.58 -6.11 -27.49
N GLU A 20 5.67 -7.27 -26.80
CA GLU A 20 5.47 -7.40 -25.35
C GLU A 20 6.36 -6.44 -24.55
N SER A 21 7.49 -6.00 -25.10
CA SER A 21 8.38 -5.00 -24.50
C SER A 21 7.79 -3.58 -24.40
N ALA A 22 6.77 -3.26 -25.21
CA ALA A 22 6.12 -1.95 -25.18
C ALA A 22 5.16 -1.78 -23.99
N PHE A 23 4.80 -2.88 -23.31
CA PHE A 23 3.87 -2.83 -22.19
C PHE A 23 4.59 -2.42 -20.91
N PRO A 24 3.99 -1.53 -20.10
CA PRO A 24 4.60 -1.11 -18.85
C PRO A 24 4.77 -2.28 -17.88
N GLU A 25 5.93 -2.34 -17.23
CA GLU A 25 6.21 -3.31 -16.18
C GLU A 25 5.42 -2.94 -14.92
N ASN A 26 4.67 -3.91 -14.41
CA ASN A 26 4.07 -3.86 -13.08
C ASN A 26 5.09 -4.42 -12.09
N VAL A 27 5.11 -3.85 -10.89
CA VAL A 27 6.02 -4.19 -9.81
C VAL A 27 5.18 -4.79 -8.70
N PHE A 28 5.59 -5.93 -8.17
CA PHE A 28 4.96 -6.58 -7.03
C PHE A 28 6.01 -6.86 -5.97
N VAL A 29 5.65 -6.63 -4.71
CA VAL A 29 6.55 -6.82 -3.56
C VAL A 29 5.80 -7.56 -2.48
N ASP A 30 6.38 -8.65 -1.96
CA ASP A 30 5.88 -9.28 -0.75
C ASP A 30 6.26 -8.45 0.47
N ALA A 31 5.31 -7.67 1.00
CA ALA A 31 5.59 -6.77 2.12
C ALA A 31 6.01 -7.52 3.38
N PHE A 32 5.59 -8.77 3.56
CA PHE A 32 5.98 -9.54 4.74
C PHE A 32 7.46 -9.90 4.70
N GLN A 33 8.00 -10.17 3.51
CA GLN A 33 9.44 -10.38 3.33
C GLN A 33 10.23 -9.10 3.65
N VAL A 34 9.70 -7.93 3.24
CA VAL A 34 10.31 -6.63 3.58
C VAL A 34 10.30 -6.42 5.09
N ILE A 35 9.16 -6.65 5.75
CA ILE A 35 8.99 -6.49 7.19
C ILE A 35 9.90 -7.45 7.99
N ALA A 36 10.07 -8.68 7.52
CA ALA A 36 10.97 -9.64 8.14
C ALA A 36 12.45 -9.21 8.13
N GLY A 37 12.80 -8.25 7.25
CA GLY A 37 14.13 -7.64 7.20
C GLY A 37 14.30 -6.40 8.08
N LEU A 38 13.24 -5.92 8.74
CA LEU A 38 13.28 -4.75 9.61
C LEU A 38 13.67 -5.14 11.05
N SER A 39 14.22 -4.19 11.79
CA SER A 39 14.43 -4.29 13.23
C SER A 39 13.11 -4.32 14.00
N SER A 40 13.14 -4.79 15.25
CA SER A 40 11.94 -4.84 16.09
C SER A 40 11.40 -3.44 16.39
N GLU A 41 12.30 -2.47 16.56
CA GLU A 41 11.99 -1.05 16.76
C GLU A 41 11.28 -0.47 15.53
N GLU A 42 11.80 -0.68 14.32
CA GLU A 42 11.15 -0.23 13.08
C GLU A 42 9.77 -0.86 12.90
N VAL A 43 9.61 -2.14 13.22
CA VAL A 43 8.30 -2.82 13.18
C VAL A 43 7.31 -2.24 14.17
N LEU A 44 7.76 -1.81 15.35
CA LEU A 44 6.92 -1.12 16.34
C LEU A 44 6.53 0.28 15.87
N GLU A 45 7.45 1.01 15.24
CA GLU A 45 7.16 2.33 14.67
C GLU A 45 6.14 2.23 13.53
N LEU A 46 6.23 1.23 12.64
CA LEU A 46 5.24 1.05 11.57
C LEU A 46 3.81 0.70 12.06
N GLN A 47 3.65 0.32 13.33
CA GLN A 47 2.35 0.12 13.96
C GLN A 47 1.76 1.42 14.53
N GLN A 48 2.51 2.53 14.52
CA GLN A 48 1.99 3.83 14.92
C GLN A 48 1.03 4.37 13.86
N PRO A 49 -0.09 5.00 14.26
CA PRO A 49 -1.04 5.56 13.29
C PRO A 49 -0.42 6.69 12.47
N LEU A 50 -0.57 6.62 11.14
CA LEU A 50 -0.22 7.70 10.22
C LEU A 50 -1.47 8.45 9.77
N HIS A 51 -1.32 9.74 9.52
CA HIS A 51 -2.37 10.52 8.88
C HIS A 51 -2.40 10.21 7.38
N ILE A 52 -3.47 9.55 6.94
CA ILE A 52 -3.71 9.18 5.55
C ILE A 52 -4.89 9.98 5.04
N ARG A 53 -4.74 10.51 3.82
CA ARG A 53 -5.79 11.19 3.08
C ARG A 53 -6.13 10.36 1.85
N TYR A 54 -7.38 9.94 1.80
CA TYR A 54 -7.96 9.34 0.62
C TYR A 54 -8.71 10.42 -0.16
N ASP A 55 -8.27 10.69 -1.37
CA ASP A 55 -9.07 11.43 -2.34
C ASP A 55 -10.01 10.42 -3.04
N ASP A 56 -11.30 10.73 -3.12
CA ASP A 56 -12.18 9.93 -3.99
C ASP A 56 -11.77 10.11 -5.47
N ASP A 57 -11.93 9.08 -6.29
CA ASP A 57 -11.61 9.08 -7.74
C ASP A 57 -12.44 10.10 -8.57
N GLY A 58 -13.19 11.00 -7.92
CA GLY A 58 -13.92 12.13 -8.52
C GLY A 58 -13.55 13.50 -7.93
N GLY A 59 -12.55 13.58 -7.04
CA GLY A 59 -12.10 14.81 -6.38
C GLY A 59 -13.14 15.48 -5.47
N SER A 60 -14.24 14.79 -5.14
CA SER A 60 -15.39 15.42 -4.49
C SER A 60 -15.40 15.27 -2.97
N ARG A 61 -14.70 14.26 -2.44
CA ARG A 61 -14.61 13.98 -1.00
C ARG A 61 -13.19 13.62 -0.62
N ILE A 62 -12.72 14.30 0.42
CA ILE A 62 -11.45 14.03 1.08
C ILE A 62 -11.80 13.30 2.37
N PHE A 63 -11.27 12.09 2.56
CA PHE A 63 -11.38 11.35 3.80
C PHE A 63 -10.02 11.31 4.47
N GLU A 64 -9.92 11.88 5.66
CA GLU A 64 -8.73 11.83 6.48
C GLU A 64 -8.94 10.78 7.58
N CYS A 65 -7.98 9.88 7.75
CA CYS A 65 -8.01 8.93 8.85
C CYS A 65 -6.61 8.65 9.39
N MET A 66 -6.55 8.24 10.65
CA MET A 66 -5.33 7.73 11.26
C MET A 66 -5.27 6.22 11.05
N GLN A 67 -4.27 5.74 10.32
CA GLN A 67 -4.10 4.32 10.04
C GLN A 67 -2.62 3.93 10.04
N PRO A 68 -2.22 2.87 10.75
CA PRO A 68 -0.83 2.41 10.73
C PRO A 68 -0.52 1.63 9.45
N VAL A 69 0.77 1.62 9.07
CA VAL A 69 1.26 0.83 7.92
C VAL A 69 1.09 -0.65 8.21
N LEU A 70 1.45 -1.07 9.41
CA LEU A 70 1.40 -2.44 9.86
C LEU A 70 0.29 -2.62 10.90
N GLN A 71 -0.67 -3.48 10.59
CA GLN A 71 -1.79 -3.80 11.47
C GLN A 71 -1.71 -5.25 11.90
N ARG A 72 -1.79 -5.52 13.21
CA ARG A 72 -2.07 -6.87 13.69
C ARG A 72 -3.52 -7.22 13.35
N ARG A 73 -3.74 -8.42 12.84
CA ARG A 73 -5.08 -8.95 12.62
C ARG A 73 -5.73 -9.32 13.96
N GLY A 74 -6.28 -8.34 14.65
CA GLY A 74 -7.20 -8.57 15.77
C GLY A 74 -8.62 -8.91 15.27
N PRO A 75 -9.49 -9.46 16.13
CA PRO A 75 -10.93 -9.38 15.88
C PRO A 75 -11.24 -7.90 15.67
N ALA A 76 -11.69 -7.53 14.47
CA ALA A 76 -12.00 -6.15 14.14
C ALA A 76 -12.85 -5.54 15.26
N CYS A 77 -12.45 -4.38 15.78
CA CYS A 77 -13.30 -3.59 16.66
C CYS A 77 -14.66 -3.44 15.96
N ALA A 78 -15.63 -4.18 16.48
CA ALA A 78 -16.97 -4.31 15.93
C ALA A 78 -17.78 -3.06 16.28
N GLU A 79 -17.39 -1.91 15.75
CA GLU A 79 -18.15 -0.67 15.88
C GLU A 79 -18.43 -0.08 14.49
N ASN A 80 -19.01 -0.90 13.61
CA ASN A 80 -20.20 -0.54 12.83
C ASN A 80 -20.50 -1.61 11.79
N ARG A 81 -21.50 -2.43 12.15
CA ARG A 81 -22.42 -3.28 11.37
C ARG A 81 -21.91 -3.92 10.07
N THR A 82 -22.07 -5.25 10.05
CA THR A 82 -21.80 -6.23 8.98
C THR A 82 -20.33 -6.59 8.74
N ALA A 83 -19.73 -7.34 9.67
CA ALA A 83 -18.56 -8.15 9.36
C ALA A 83 -18.69 -9.52 10.01
N SER A 84 -18.83 -10.55 9.17
CA SER A 84 -18.75 -11.96 9.53
C SER A 84 -17.38 -12.23 10.16
N CYS A 85 -17.38 -12.76 11.39
CA CYS A 85 -16.15 -13.08 12.12
C CYS A 85 -15.47 -14.31 11.51
N PHE A 86 -14.47 -14.11 10.65
CA PHE A 86 -13.55 -15.17 10.26
C PHE A 86 -12.44 -15.28 11.29
N ARG A 87 -12.45 -16.35 12.09
CA ARG A 87 -11.34 -16.72 12.97
C ARG A 87 -10.25 -17.38 12.14
N TYR A 88 -9.19 -16.64 11.84
CA TYR A 88 -7.93 -17.25 11.40
C TYR A 88 -7.15 -17.65 12.65
N ARG A 89 -6.55 -18.85 12.63
CA ARG A 89 -5.95 -19.50 13.81
C ARG A 89 -4.51 -19.09 14.12
N ASP A 90 -3.91 -18.20 13.35
CA ASP A 90 -2.53 -17.77 13.57
C ASP A 90 -2.51 -16.36 14.18
N GLU A 91 -1.95 -16.26 15.39
CA GLU A 91 -1.86 -15.04 16.20
C GLU A 91 -0.89 -13.99 15.62
N ASP A 92 -0.24 -14.28 14.48
CA ASP A 92 0.82 -13.48 13.85
C ASP A 92 0.46 -12.97 12.45
N VAL A 93 -0.82 -12.97 12.05
CA VAL A 93 -1.19 -12.46 10.73
C VAL A 93 -1.20 -10.93 10.75
N PHE A 94 -0.27 -10.31 10.05
CA PHE A 94 -0.25 -8.88 9.82
C PHE A 94 -1.07 -8.49 8.58
N ARG A 95 -1.48 -7.23 8.50
CA ARG A 95 -1.93 -6.58 7.28
C ARG A 95 -1.05 -5.37 7.02
N VAL A 96 -0.70 -5.16 5.76
CA VAL A 96 0.06 -4.00 5.32
C VAL A 96 -0.87 -3.08 4.56
N SER A 97 -1.00 -1.84 5.05
CA SER A 97 -1.74 -0.77 4.40
C SER A 97 -0.80 0.37 4.06
N TRP A 98 -0.29 0.35 2.85
CA TRP A 98 0.67 1.34 2.39
C TRP A 98 0.34 1.85 0.99
N ASN A 99 0.18 3.17 0.89
CA ASN A 99 0.14 3.89 -0.38
C ASN A 99 0.79 5.26 -0.16
N SER A 100 1.98 5.47 -0.73
CA SER A 100 2.73 6.70 -0.54
C SER A 100 2.03 7.94 -1.11
N HIS A 101 1.12 7.76 -2.08
CA HIS A 101 0.33 8.86 -2.64
C HIS A 101 -0.71 9.40 -1.66
N ASP A 102 -1.26 8.52 -0.81
CA ASP A 102 -2.32 8.88 0.15
C ASP A 102 -1.74 9.48 1.43
N ARG A 103 -0.41 9.50 1.55
CA ARG A 103 0.26 9.99 2.74
C ARG A 103 0.20 11.52 2.80
N VAL A 104 -0.44 12.04 3.85
CA VAL A 104 -0.35 13.45 4.18
C VAL A 104 0.96 13.68 4.91
N GLN A 105 1.79 14.59 4.45
CA GLN A 105 2.84 15.14 5.31
C GLN A 105 2.11 15.81 6.47
N SER A 106 2.18 15.19 7.66
CA SER A 106 1.57 15.73 8.86
C SER A 106 2.01 17.18 9.02
N MET A 107 1.10 18.11 8.75
CA MET A 107 1.32 19.50 9.13
C MET A 107 1.10 19.51 10.62
N SER A 108 2.21 19.63 11.36
CA SER A 108 2.27 19.89 12.81
C SER A 108 1.26 20.98 13.20
N GLY A 109 0.04 20.57 13.51
CA GLY A 109 -1.09 21.45 13.82
C GLY A 109 -1.67 21.19 15.21
N THR A 110 -1.12 20.24 15.96
CA THR A 110 -1.43 20.11 17.38
C THR A 110 -0.63 21.16 18.13
N SER A 111 -1.35 22.20 18.54
CA SER A 111 -0.94 23.27 19.46
C SER A 111 -0.51 22.68 20.81
N SER A 112 0.62 21.99 20.83
CA SER A 112 1.25 21.51 22.05
C SER A 112 1.65 22.71 22.91
N THR A 113 1.19 22.73 24.16
CA THR A 113 1.33 23.87 25.07
C THR A 113 2.68 23.90 25.79
N SER A 114 3.55 22.89 25.62
CA SER A 114 4.88 22.83 26.24
C SER A 114 6.00 22.44 25.26
N ALA A 115 7.19 23.01 25.46
CA ALA A 115 8.37 22.71 24.65
C ALA A 115 8.89 21.27 24.80
N LEU A 116 8.60 20.63 25.94
CA LEU A 116 8.97 19.23 26.20
C LEU A 116 8.12 18.28 25.36
N ASP A 117 6.81 18.53 25.29
CA ASP A 117 5.87 17.74 24.49
C ASP A 117 6.22 17.86 22.99
N HIS A 118 6.51 19.08 22.52
CA HIS A 118 6.96 19.28 21.14
C HIS A 118 8.23 18.50 20.80
N ARG A 119 9.22 18.43 21.72
CA ARG A 119 10.43 17.66 21.49
C ARG A 119 10.14 16.15 21.40
N ALA A 120 9.27 15.63 22.25
CA ALA A 120 8.86 14.23 22.19
C ALA A 120 8.16 13.91 20.87
N ASP A 121 7.25 14.78 20.42
CA ASP A 121 6.55 14.66 19.14
C ASP A 121 7.52 14.63 17.95
N VAL A 122 8.51 15.53 17.94
CA VAL A 122 9.54 15.59 16.88
C VAL A 122 10.37 14.31 16.85
N LEU A 123 10.74 13.76 18.00
CA LEU A 123 11.52 12.52 18.08
C LEU A 123 10.69 11.31 17.63
N ALA A 124 9.42 11.23 18.03
CA ALA A 124 8.50 10.17 17.60
C ALA A 124 8.28 10.23 16.08
N GLN A 125 8.03 11.43 15.52
CA GLN A 125 7.92 11.61 14.08
C GLN A 125 9.21 11.17 13.37
N ALA A 126 10.38 11.57 13.86
CA ALA A 126 11.65 11.19 13.25
C ALA A 126 11.90 9.66 13.26
N ALA A 127 11.51 8.96 14.34
CA ALA A 127 11.59 7.51 14.42
C ALA A 127 10.67 6.83 13.40
N LEU A 128 9.43 7.31 13.28
CA LEU A 128 8.47 6.84 12.29
C LEU A 128 8.94 7.07 10.85
N GLU A 129 9.47 8.26 10.54
CA GLU A 129 10.07 8.55 9.23
C GLU A 129 11.24 7.63 8.91
N ALA A 130 12.10 7.34 9.89
CA ALA A 130 13.22 6.42 9.71
C ALA A 130 12.73 5.00 9.40
N ALA A 131 11.73 4.50 10.13
CA ALA A 131 11.13 3.19 9.89
C ALA A 131 10.43 3.10 8.53
N LEU A 132 9.73 4.17 8.11
CA LEU A 132 9.16 4.28 6.78
C LEU A 132 10.23 4.26 5.69
N GLY A 133 11.32 4.99 5.88
CA GLY A 133 12.46 5.00 4.97
C GLY A 133 13.09 3.62 4.82
N ALA A 134 13.25 2.88 5.91
CA ALA A 134 13.75 1.50 5.88
C ALA A 134 12.79 0.56 5.12
N PHE A 135 11.49 0.64 5.40
CA PHE A 135 10.46 -0.13 4.72
C PHE A 135 10.41 0.16 3.21
N GLU A 136 10.38 1.43 2.82
CA GLU A 136 10.38 1.84 1.41
C GLU A 136 11.67 1.42 0.70
N SER A 137 12.83 1.55 1.36
CA SER A 137 14.11 1.10 0.83
C SER A 137 14.10 -0.41 0.58
N GLY A 138 13.61 -1.20 1.54
CA GLY A 138 13.46 -2.65 1.40
C GLY A 138 12.51 -3.04 0.27
N ALA A 139 11.37 -2.35 0.15
CA ALA A 139 10.42 -2.59 -0.94
C ALA A 139 10.96 -2.18 -2.33
N ASN A 140 11.87 -1.21 -2.37
CA ASN A 140 12.51 -0.76 -3.60
C ASN A 140 13.80 -1.53 -3.95
N ALA A 141 14.26 -2.45 -3.10
CA ALA A 141 15.39 -3.30 -3.40
C ALA A 141 15.09 -4.22 -4.60
N SER A 142 16.00 -4.31 -5.56
CA SER A 142 15.80 -5.09 -6.79
C SER A 142 15.52 -6.57 -6.53
N GLY A 143 16.05 -7.14 -5.45
CA GLY A 143 15.80 -8.52 -5.03
C GLY A 143 14.42 -8.77 -4.41
N ALA A 144 13.70 -7.72 -4.00
CA ALA A 144 12.37 -7.81 -3.40
C ALA A 144 11.23 -7.65 -4.43
N GLN A 145 11.56 -7.21 -5.66
CA GLN A 145 10.59 -6.86 -6.68
C GLN A 145 10.39 -7.99 -7.70
N LEU A 146 9.17 -8.49 -7.79
CA LEU A 146 8.72 -9.27 -8.94
C LEU A 146 8.22 -8.32 -10.02
N LEU A 147 8.86 -8.37 -11.19
CA LEU A 147 8.48 -7.58 -12.37
C LEU A 147 7.64 -8.43 -13.34
N ALA A 148 6.50 -7.91 -13.75
CA ALA A 148 5.67 -8.58 -14.76
C ALA A 148 4.97 -7.61 -15.70
N ARG A 149 4.90 -7.96 -16.99
CA ARG A 149 4.15 -7.21 -17.99
C ARG A 149 2.74 -7.77 -18.12
N LEU A 150 1.76 -6.88 -17.92
CA LEU A 150 0.35 -7.17 -18.19
C LEU A 150 0.01 -6.71 -19.60
N VAL A 151 -0.07 -7.68 -20.52
CA VAL A 151 -0.62 -7.48 -21.86
C VAL A 151 -2.15 -7.63 -21.83
N PRO A 152 -2.89 -7.06 -22.81
CA PRO A 152 -4.32 -7.24 -22.94
C PRO A 152 -4.77 -8.70 -22.82
N GLY A 153 -5.78 -8.95 -21.99
CA GLY A 153 -6.29 -10.30 -21.71
C GLY A 153 -5.58 -11.04 -20.56
N ARG A 154 -4.48 -10.50 -20.03
CA ARG A 154 -3.85 -11.02 -18.79
C ARG A 154 -4.36 -10.28 -17.57
N ALA A 155 -4.55 -11.02 -16.48
CA ALA A 155 -4.91 -10.47 -15.19
C ALA A 155 -3.98 -10.98 -14.07
N PHE A 156 -3.77 -10.15 -13.06
CA PHE A 156 -3.19 -10.56 -11.78
C PHE A 156 -4.23 -10.49 -10.69
N LEU A 157 -4.22 -11.48 -9.81
CA LEU A 157 -4.96 -11.49 -8.56
C LEU A 157 -3.92 -11.51 -7.44
N VAL A 158 -3.94 -10.50 -6.58
CA VAL A 158 -2.98 -10.35 -5.48
C VAL A 158 -3.72 -10.28 -4.14
N ASP A 159 -3.08 -10.77 -3.08
CA ASP A 159 -3.52 -10.47 -1.72
C ASP A 159 -3.13 -9.03 -1.38
N ASN A 160 -4.10 -8.12 -1.42
CA ASN A 160 -3.89 -6.68 -1.22
C ASN A 160 -3.56 -6.32 0.23
N TRP A 161 -3.57 -7.28 1.17
CA TRP A 161 -3.07 -7.06 2.53
C TRP A 161 -1.60 -7.44 2.72
N ARG A 162 -0.99 -8.06 1.73
CA ARG A 162 0.39 -8.56 1.79
C ARG A 162 1.25 -8.05 0.64
N VAL A 163 0.71 -8.06 -0.57
CA VAL A 163 1.45 -7.71 -1.77
C VAL A 163 1.28 -6.22 -2.04
N LEU A 164 2.38 -5.46 -2.00
CA LEU A 164 2.41 -4.12 -2.57
C LEU A 164 2.48 -4.27 -4.08
N HIS A 165 1.78 -3.39 -4.80
CA HIS A 165 1.84 -3.36 -6.26
C HIS A 165 1.99 -1.93 -6.77
N GLY A 166 2.71 -1.80 -7.87
CA GLY A 166 2.96 -0.55 -8.55
C GLY A 166 3.26 -0.78 -10.02
N ARG A 167 3.78 0.26 -10.67
CA ARG A 167 4.12 0.22 -12.09
C ARG A 167 5.27 1.16 -12.38
N LYS A 168 6.18 0.73 -13.26
CA LYS A 168 7.22 1.63 -13.78
C LYS A 168 6.59 2.74 -14.64
N GLY A 169 7.23 3.91 -14.64
CA GLY A 169 6.89 4.96 -15.60
C GLY A 169 7.05 4.44 -17.04
N TYR A 170 6.19 4.89 -17.93
CA TYR A 170 6.28 4.58 -19.36
C TYR A 170 5.92 5.82 -20.17
N VAL A 171 6.50 5.92 -21.36
CA VAL A 171 6.31 7.04 -22.29
C VAL A 171 5.56 6.56 -23.51
N GLY A 172 4.53 7.31 -23.88
CA GLY A 172 3.69 7.01 -25.04
C GLY A 172 2.62 5.95 -24.78
N GLY A 173 1.54 6.06 -25.55
CA GLY A 173 0.41 5.14 -25.55
C GLY A 173 -0.60 5.36 -24.42
N LYS A 174 -1.75 4.68 -24.53
CA LYS A 174 -2.86 4.75 -23.57
C LYS A 174 -3.18 3.35 -23.05
N ARG A 175 -3.13 3.16 -21.74
CA ARG A 175 -3.45 1.89 -21.07
C ARG A 175 -4.82 1.97 -20.42
N ARG A 176 -5.67 0.96 -20.63
CA ARG A 176 -6.92 0.78 -19.89
C ARG A 176 -6.83 -0.48 -19.04
N LEU A 177 -7.11 -0.29 -17.75
CA LEU A 177 -7.16 -1.31 -16.73
C LEU A 177 -8.59 -1.42 -16.20
N VAL A 178 -9.00 -2.63 -15.86
CA VAL A 178 -10.18 -2.88 -15.03
C VAL A 178 -9.68 -3.54 -13.75
N GLY A 179 -10.12 -3.00 -12.62
CA GLY A 179 -9.81 -3.54 -11.31
C GLY A 179 -11.07 -4.01 -10.60
N ALA A 180 -10.93 -4.99 -9.73
CA ALA A 180 -11.97 -5.41 -8.80
C ALA A 180 -11.34 -5.78 -7.47
N ASP A 181 -12.05 -5.47 -6.39
CA ASP A 181 -11.69 -5.90 -5.04
C ASP A 181 -12.63 -7.00 -4.58
N PHE A 182 -12.05 -8.02 -3.98
CA PHE A 182 -12.76 -9.16 -3.44
C PHE A 182 -12.66 -9.13 -1.91
N PRO A 183 -13.78 -9.39 -1.20
CA PRO A 183 -13.73 -9.51 0.24
C PRO A 183 -12.82 -10.68 0.62
N GLU A 184 -12.37 -10.69 1.88
CA GLU A 184 -11.35 -11.64 2.31
C GLU A 184 -11.81 -13.10 2.30
N ASP A 185 -13.12 -13.33 2.34
CA ASP A 185 -13.77 -14.63 2.31
C ASP A 185 -14.19 -15.11 0.92
N ALA A 186 -13.91 -14.31 -0.13
CA ALA A 186 -14.22 -14.69 -1.50
C ALA A 186 -13.15 -15.57 -2.18
N LEU A 187 -12.02 -15.80 -1.52
CA LEU A 187 -10.93 -16.69 -1.96
C LEU A 187 -10.62 -17.71 -0.87
#